data_AF-A0A6A4Z1B6-F1
#
_entry.id   AF-A0A6A4Z1B6-F1
#
_cell.length_a   1.000
_cell.length_b   1.000
_cell.length_c   1.000
_cell.angle_alpha   90.00
_cell.angle_beta   90.00
_cell.angle_gamma   90.00
#
_symmetry.space_group_name_H-M   'P 1'
#
loop_
_entity.id
_entity.type
_entity.pdbx_description
1 polymer ?
#
loop_
_entity_poly.entity_id
_entity_poly.type
_entity_poly.pdbx_seq_one_letter_code
_entity_poly.pdbx_strand_id
1 'polypeptide(L)'
;MIQHHNARAHVTESDVKLRYTLVELTKQGWSISLAPQPLNSPDTNILDLGFFATIQSLQHQKSARSIDDLVAHVADAFVEYPFERFDHTFLTLHSCLIETMKVNGDNTYKIPRMAKEKKQRLGILPRNVVCPVDTFDAARAVLVGADNERLE
;
A
#
# COMPACT_ATOMS: atom_id res chain seq x y z
N MET A 1 0.55 -11.51 -3.25
CA MET A 1 1.09 -10.93 -2.00
C MET A 1 -0.03 -10.22 -1.27
N ILE A 2 -0.21 -10.50 0.01
CA ILE A 2 -1.12 -9.80 0.91
C ILE A 2 -0.27 -8.84 1.74
N GLN A 3 -0.70 -7.59 1.81
CA GLN A 3 -0.05 -6.55 2.59
C GLN A 3 -1.01 -6.05 3.67
N HIS A 4 -0.50 -5.90 4.89
CA HIS A 4 -1.23 -5.39 6.04
C HIS A 4 -0.24 -4.76 7.04
N HIS A 5 -0.73 -3.92 7.94
CA HIS A 5 0.09 -3.34 9.01
C HIS A 5 0.34 -4.38 10.12
N ASN A 6 1.41 -4.24 10.90
CA ASN A 6 1.79 -5.22 11.93
C ASN A 6 1.09 -5.00 13.28
N ALA A 7 -0.22 -4.71 13.30
CA ALA A 7 -0.94 -4.62 14.57
C ALA A 7 -0.95 -5.97 15.30
N ARG A 8 -0.89 -5.94 16.63
CA ARG A 8 -0.84 -7.16 17.47
C ARG A 8 -2.03 -8.11 17.27
N ALA A 9 -3.17 -7.60 16.80
CA ALA A 9 -4.36 -8.38 16.52
C ALA A 9 -4.30 -9.11 15.16
N HIS A 10 -3.33 -8.80 14.31
CA HIS A 10 -3.20 -9.41 13.00
C HIS A 10 -2.50 -10.76 13.07
N VAL A 11 -2.89 -11.65 12.15
CA VAL A 11 -2.21 -12.93 11.93
C VAL A 11 -0.78 -12.69 11.48
N THR A 12 0.14 -13.49 11.97
CA THR A 12 1.54 -13.48 11.54
C THR A 12 1.79 -14.66 10.59
N GLU A 13 2.96 -14.69 9.96
CA GLU A 13 3.38 -15.84 9.13
C GLU A 13 3.44 -17.16 9.91
N SER A 14 3.52 -17.09 11.25
CA SER A 14 3.50 -18.26 12.12
C SER A 14 2.09 -18.79 12.43
N ASP A 15 1.03 -18.11 12.00
CA ASP A 15 -0.35 -18.56 12.24
C ASP A 15 -0.63 -19.90 11.51
N VAL A 16 -0.94 -20.93 12.30
CA VAL A 16 -1.12 -22.30 11.80
C VAL A 16 -2.27 -22.40 10.81
N LYS A 17 -3.37 -21.68 11.06
CA LYS A 17 -4.55 -21.71 10.19
C LYS A 17 -4.26 -21.00 8.87
N LEU A 18 -3.58 -19.86 8.92
CA LEU A 18 -3.14 -19.14 7.73
C LEU A 18 -2.23 -20.02 6.88
N ARG A 19 -1.21 -20.66 7.47
CA ARG A 19 -0.29 -21.54 6.75
C ARG A 19 -1.02 -22.70 6.08
N TYR A 20 -1.95 -23.34 6.78
CA TYR A 20 -2.79 -24.38 6.20
C TYR A 20 -3.57 -23.87 4.99
N THR A 21 -4.22 -22.71 5.11
CA THR A 21 -4.96 -22.08 4.00
C THR A 21 -4.05 -21.76 2.81
N LEU A 22 -2.85 -21.21 3.04
CA LEU A 22 -1.91 -20.90 1.97
C LEU A 22 -1.43 -22.17 1.23
N VAL A 23 -1.23 -23.27 1.96
CA VAL A 23 -0.90 -24.58 1.35
C VAL A 23 -2.05 -25.08 0.46
N GLU A 24 -3.29 -25.02 0.93
CA GLU A 24 -4.46 -25.43 0.12
C GLU A 24 -4.65 -24.55 -1.12
N LEU A 25 -4.40 -23.25 -1.02
CA LEU A 25 -4.44 -22.34 -2.16
C LEU A 25 -3.29 -22.61 -3.15
N THR A 26 -2.12 -22.99 -2.64
CA THR A 26 -0.98 -23.40 -3.49
C THR A 26 -1.30 -24.65 -4.31
N LYS A 27 -2.00 -25.63 -3.72
CA LYS A 27 -2.48 -26.82 -4.44
C LYS A 27 -3.45 -26.47 -5.58
N GLN A 28 -4.14 -25.34 -5.46
CA GLN A 28 -5.04 -24.80 -6.50
C GLN A 28 -4.32 -23.88 -7.49
N GLY A 29 -3.00 -23.75 -7.41
CA GLY A 29 -2.19 -22.93 -8.32
C GLY A 29 -2.01 -21.47 -7.90
N TRP A 30 -2.48 -21.07 -6.72
CA TRP A 30 -2.30 -19.70 -6.22
C TRP A 30 -0.96 -19.55 -5.50
N SER A 31 -0.19 -18.52 -5.86
CA SER A 31 1.02 -18.12 -5.12
C SER A 31 0.72 -16.88 -4.27
N ILE A 32 0.41 -17.11 -2.99
CA ILE A 32 0.08 -16.05 -2.03
C ILE A 32 1.10 -16.09 -0.90
N SER A 33 1.70 -14.93 -0.63
CA SER A 33 2.57 -14.67 0.52
C SER A 33 2.00 -13.54 1.36
N LEU A 34 2.29 -13.56 2.66
CA LEU A 34 2.10 -12.42 3.56
C LEU A 34 3.40 -11.61 3.56
N ALA A 35 3.30 -10.28 3.55
CA ALA A 35 4.45 -9.41 3.70
C ALA A 35 4.18 -8.43 4.85
N PRO A 36 4.95 -8.50 5.97
CA PRO A 36 4.82 -7.54 7.05
C PRO A 36 5.28 -6.16 6.58
N GLN A 37 4.55 -5.11 6.96
CA GLN A 37 4.98 -3.74 6.69
C GLN A 37 5.99 -3.24 7.73
N PRO A 38 6.90 -2.32 7.36
CA PRO A 38 7.70 -1.60 8.34
C PRO A 38 6.80 -0.85 9.35
N LEU A 39 7.26 -0.74 10.59
CA LEU A 39 6.52 -0.01 11.63
C LEU A 39 6.41 1.48 11.25
N ASN A 40 5.30 2.14 11.62
CA ASN A 40 5.07 3.57 11.42
C ASN A 40 5.21 4.08 9.97
N SER A 41 4.90 3.24 8.97
CA SER A 41 5.02 3.57 7.55
C SER A 41 3.67 3.58 6.81
N PRO A 42 2.71 4.46 7.20
CA PRO A 42 1.37 4.50 6.59
C PRO A 42 1.40 4.86 5.10
N ASP A 43 2.45 5.56 4.66
CA ASP A 43 2.78 5.89 3.29
C ASP A 43 3.10 4.67 2.40
N THR A 44 3.39 3.52 3.03
CA THR A 44 3.61 2.23 2.36
C THR A 44 2.37 1.34 2.36
N ASN A 45 1.24 1.80 2.94
CA ASN A 45 -0.03 1.08 2.94
C ASN A 45 -1.03 1.74 1.99
N ILE A 46 -1.44 1.03 0.94
CA ILE A 46 -2.44 1.52 -0.04
C ILE A 46 -3.75 1.98 0.65
N LEU A 47 -4.14 1.31 1.74
CA LEU A 47 -5.39 1.59 2.44
C LEU A 47 -5.32 2.93 3.17
N ASP A 48 -4.23 3.16 3.91
CA ASP A 48 -4.00 4.39 4.67
C ASP A 48 -3.63 5.56 3.74
N LEU A 49 -2.85 5.29 2.69
CA LEU A 49 -2.31 6.30 1.78
C LEU A 49 -3.40 7.04 0.98
N GLY A 50 -4.52 6.40 0.67
CA GLY A 50 -5.55 7.06 -0.13
C GLY A 50 -6.93 6.43 -0.14
N PHE A 51 -7.04 5.12 0.09
CA PHE A 51 -8.36 4.47 0.03
C PHE A 51 -9.29 4.96 1.15
N PHE A 52 -8.86 4.85 2.41
CA PHE A 52 -9.67 5.29 3.56
C PHE A 52 -9.97 6.79 3.50
N ALA A 53 -8.99 7.62 3.16
CA ALA A 53 -9.20 9.06 3.00
C ALA A 53 -10.28 9.39 1.96
N THR A 54 -10.32 8.63 0.85
CA THR A 54 -11.32 8.86 -0.19
C THR A 54 -12.70 8.34 0.21
N ILE A 55 -12.80 7.14 0.78
CA ILE A 55 -14.07 6.59 1.28
C ILE A 55 -14.66 7.52 2.35
N GLN A 56 -13.83 7.99 3.28
CA GLN A 56 -14.24 8.94 4.30
C GLN A 56 -14.71 10.27 3.68
N SER A 57 -14.01 10.77 2.66
CA SER A 57 -14.43 11.98 1.94
C SER A 57 -15.77 11.83 1.22
N LEU A 58 -16.14 10.63 0.74
CA LEU A 58 -17.43 10.34 0.12
C LEU A 58 -18.52 10.19 1.19
N GLN A 59 -18.23 9.42 2.23
CA GLN A 59 -19.14 9.23 3.37
C GLN A 59 -19.50 10.56 4.05
N HIS A 60 -18.56 11.51 4.19
CA HIS A 60 -18.82 12.83 4.78
C HIS A 60 -19.75 13.73 3.96
N GLN A 61 -20.02 13.39 2.69
CA GLN A 61 -21.02 14.10 1.88
C GLN A 61 -22.45 13.74 2.30
N LYS A 62 -22.62 12.66 3.07
CA LYS A 62 -23.91 12.19 3.60
C LYS A 62 -23.95 12.39 5.12
N SER A 63 -25.06 12.90 5.64
CA SER A 63 -25.24 13.11 7.09
C SER A 63 -25.79 11.85 7.74
N ALA A 64 -25.01 11.19 8.59
CA ALA A 64 -25.44 10.05 9.39
C ALA A 64 -26.03 10.51 10.74
N ARG A 65 -27.16 9.93 11.17
CA ARG A 65 -27.79 10.18 12.48
C ARG A 65 -27.76 8.95 13.39
N SER A 66 -27.31 7.82 12.88
CA SER A 66 -27.15 6.56 13.59
C SER A 66 -25.89 5.82 13.12
N ILE A 67 -25.52 4.76 13.84
CA ILE A 67 -24.45 3.84 13.41
C ILE A 67 -24.87 3.12 12.13
N ASP A 68 -26.14 2.73 12.01
CA ASP A 68 -26.66 2.04 10.82
C ASP A 68 -26.59 2.94 9.58
N ASP A 69 -26.91 4.23 9.73
CA ASP A 69 -26.75 5.22 8.65
C ASP A 69 -25.27 5.34 8.25
N LEU A 70 -24.36 5.36 9.22
CA LEU A 70 -22.92 5.44 8.94
C LEU A 70 -22.44 4.20 8.17
N VAL A 71 -22.84 3.00 8.59
CA VAL A 71 -22.50 1.75 7.91
C VAL A 71 -23.06 1.75 6.49
N ALA A 72 -24.32 2.16 6.31
CA ALA A 72 -24.93 2.28 4.99
C ALA A 72 -24.18 3.28 4.09
N HIS A 73 -23.82 4.45 4.61
CA HIS A 73 -23.07 5.45 3.85
C HIS A 73 -21.67 4.99 3.46
N VAL A 74 -20.97 4.22 4.32
CA VAL A 74 -19.67 3.62 3.98
C VAL A 74 -19.84 2.56 2.89
N ALA A 75 -20.88 1.72 2.96
CA ALA A 75 -21.18 0.73 1.92
C ALA A 75 -21.49 1.40 0.57
N ASP A 76 -22.30 2.46 0.58
CA ASP A 76 -22.57 3.25 -0.62
C ASP A 76 -21.29 3.90 -1.16
N ALA A 77 -20.48 4.52 -0.30
CA ALA A 77 -19.21 5.14 -0.70
C ALA A 77 -18.25 4.13 -1.34
N PHE A 78 -18.26 2.88 -0.89
CA PHE A 78 -17.49 1.79 -1.50
C PHE A 78 -17.98 1.48 -2.93
N VAL A 79 -19.30 1.42 -3.14
CA VAL A 79 -19.90 1.17 -4.46
C VAL A 79 -19.71 2.36 -5.41
N GLU A 80 -19.83 3.58 -4.89
CA GLU A 80 -19.66 4.83 -5.64
C GLU A 80 -18.18 5.12 -5.96
N TYR A 81 -17.24 4.46 -5.29
CA TYR A 81 -15.82 4.72 -5.47
C TYR A 81 -15.37 4.42 -6.91
N PRO A 82 -14.85 5.40 -7.65
CA PRO A 82 -14.36 5.16 -9.00
C PRO A 82 -13.06 4.37 -8.96
N PHE A 83 -13.06 3.16 -9.53
CA PHE A 83 -11.89 2.27 -9.53
C PHE A 83 -10.64 2.92 -10.14
N GLU A 84 -10.79 3.90 -11.03
CA GLU A 84 -9.68 4.65 -11.61
C GLU A 84 -8.88 5.44 -10.56
N ARG A 85 -9.48 5.78 -9.41
CA ARG A 85 -8.76 6.40 -8.29
C ARG A 85 -7.85 5.41 -7.55
N PHE A 86 -8.09 4.10 -7.66
CA PHE A 86 -7.13 3.12 -7.13
C PHE A 86 -5.82 3.16 -7.90
N ASP A 87 -5.86 3.23 -9.23
CA ASP A 87 -4.64 3.33 -10.05
C ASP A 87 -3.79 4.53 -9.63
N HIS A 88 -4.45 5.66 -9.34
CA HIS A 88 -3.76 6.84 -8.82
C HIS A 88 -3.07 6.57 -7.50
N THR A 89 -3.74 5.87 -6.58
CA THR A 89 -3.21 5.52 -5.26
C THR A 89 -2.05 4.53 -5.38
N PHE A 90 -2.14 3.52 -6.26
CA PHE A 90 -1.04 2.58 -6.55
C PHE A 90 0.20 3.28 -7.10
N LEU A 91 0.01 4.22 -8.04
CA LEU A 91 1.12 5.03 -8.53
C LEU A 91 1.74 5.89 -7.43
N THR A 92 0.97 6.30 -6.42
CA THR A 92 1.51 7.06 -5.28
C THR A 92 2.33 6.14 -4.41
N LEU A 93 1.79 4.96 -4.09
CA LEU A 93 2.49 3.93 -3.33
C LEU A 93 3.85 3.58 -3.97
N HIS A 94 3.88 3.30 -5.27
CA HIS A 94 5.14 3.02 -5.97
C HIS A 94 6.12 4.19 -5.89
N SER A 95 5.63 5.43 -5.95
CA SER A 95 6.48 6.62 -5.82
C SER A 95 7.01 6.76 -4.39
N CYS A 96 6.18 6.53 -3.38
CA CYS A 96 6.59 6.51 -1.97
C CYS A 96 7.69 5.47 -1.73
N LEU A 97 7.51 4.23 -2.20
CA LEU A 97 8.53 3.18 -2.08
C LEU A 97 9.87 3.58 -2.72
N ILE A 98 9.85 4.29 -3.85
CA ILE A 98 11.06 4.82 -4.48
C ILE A 98 11.70 5.92 -3.62
N GLU A 99 10.92 6.84 -3.06
CA GLU A 99 11.46 7.87 -2.17
C GLU A 99 12.02 7.27 -0.88
N THR A 100 11.36 6.28 -0.27
CA THR A 100 11.88 5.52 0.87
C THR A 100 13.27 4.94 0.57
N MET A 101 13.48 4.37 -0.62
CA MET A 101 14.78 3.87 -1.04
C MET A 101 15.83 4.99 -1.13
N LYS A 102 15.46 6.18 -1.62
CA LYS A 102 16.38 7.33 -1.74
C LYS A 102 16.80 7.91 -0.39
N VAL A 103 15.97 7.76 0.64
CA VAL A 103 16.25 8.23 2.00
C VAL A 103 16.59 7.09 2.96
N ASN A 104 17.05 5.95 2.43
CA ASN A 104 17.54 4.80 3.21
C ASN A 104 16.53 4.24 4.24
N GLY A 105 15.26 4.17 3.87
CA GLY A 105 14.21 3.57 4.71
C GLY A 105 13.42 4.55 5.57
N ASP A 106 13.80 5.83 5.59
CA ASP A 106 13.07 6.87 6.31
C ASP A 106 11.79 7.30 5.56
N ASN A 107 10.88 8.01 6.25
CA ASN A 107 9.62 8.56 5.72
C ASN A 107 9.60 10.10 5.70
N THR A 108 10.77 10.74 5.85
CA THR A 108 10.94 12.21 5.87
C THR A 108 10.73 12.90 4.52
N TYR A 109 10.46 12.15 3.46
CA TYR A 109 10.20 12.69 2.13
C TYR A 109 8.77 13.23 1.99
N LYS A 110 8.57 14.10 0.99
CA LYS A 110 7.23 14.58 0.62
C LYS A 110 6.60 13.60 -0.36
N ILE A 111 5.33 13.26 -0.17
CA ILE A 111 4.57 12.41 -1.09
C ILE A 111 4.68 12.95 -2.53
N PRO A 112 5.25 12.18 -3.48
CA PRO A 112 5.47 12.66 -4.84
C PRO A 112 4.17 12.94 -5.59
N ARG A 113 4.07 14.13 -6.20
CA ARG A 113 2.95 14.51 -7.07
C ARG A 113 3.28 14.19 -8.52
N MET A 114 2.50 13.31 -9.14
CA MET A 114 2.75 12.86 -10.53
C MET A 114 1.82 13.50 -11.58
N ALA A 115 1.02 14.50 -11.20
CA ALA A 115 -0.02 15.10 -12.05
C ALA A 115 -0.92 14.05 -12.72
N LYS A 116 -1.33 13.04 -11.94
CA LYS A 116 -1.97 11.80 -12.42
C LYS A 116 -3.23 12.09 -13.23
N GLU A 117 -4.08 12.98 -12.74
CA GLU A 117 -5.28 13.43 -13.46
C GLU A 117 -4.97 14.01 -14.84
N LYS A 118 -3.93 14.86 -14.94
CA LYS A 118 -3.51 15.43 -16.23
C LYS A 118 -3.03 14.33 -17.18
N LYS A 119 -2.22 13.38 -16.68
CA LYS A 119 -1.72 12.26 -17.48
C LYS A 119 -2.85 11.31 -17.92
N GLN A 120 -3.82 11.08 -17.05
CA GLN A 120 -5.00 10.26 -17.35
C GLN A 120 -5.85 10.91 -18.45
N ARG A 121 -6.13 12.22 -18.35
CA ARG A 121 -6.85 12.97 -19.40
C ARG A 121 -6.16 12.93 -20.76
N LEU A 122 -4.83 12.86 -20.77
CA LEU A 122 -4.02 12.75 -21.98
C LEU A 122 -3.82 11.30 -22.46
N GLY A 123 -4.35 10.29 -21.75
CA GLY A 123 -4.18 8.88 -22.10
C GLY A 123 -2.76 8.33 -21.92
N ILE A 124 -1.90 9.02 -21.18
CA ILE A 124 -0.48 8.69 -20.98
C ILE A 124 -0.14 8.34 -19.53
N LEU A 125 -1.16 8.06 -18.70
CA LEU A 125 -0.92 7.62 -17.33
C LEU A 125 -0.29 6.23 -17.36
N PRO A 126 0.91 6.05 -16.78
CA PRO A 126 1.53 4.73 -16.74
C PRO A 126 0.77 3.84 -15.77
N ARG A 127 0.80 2.52 -16.01
CA ARG A 127 0.24 1.54 -15.08
C ARG A 127 1.06 1.41 -13.80
N ASN A 128 2.38 1.50 -13.91
CA ASN A 128 3.33 1.37 -12.81
C ASN A 128 4.40 2.46 -12.88
N VAL A 129 5.00 2.78 -11.74
CA VAL A 129 6.21 3.62 -11.69
C VAL A 129 7.41 2.70 -11.77
N VAL A 130 8.35 3.01 -12.66
CA VAL A 130 9.59 2.25 -12.80
C VAL A 130 10.60 2.76 -11.79
N CYS A 131 11.15 1.86 -10.97
CA CYS A 131 12.25 2.19 -10.08
C CYS A 131 13.52 2.43 -10.91
N PRO A 132 14.20 3.58 -10.77
CA PRO A 132 15.50 3.80 -11.37
C PRO A 132 16.53 2.79 -10.86
N VAL A 133 17.33 2.23 -11.77
CA VAL A 133 18.31 1.16 -11.46
C VAL A 133 19.36 1.64 -10.46
N ASP A 134 19.84 2.86 -10.62
CA ASP A 134 20.77 3.53 -9.70
C ASP A 134 20.18 3.66 -8.29
N THR A 135 18.90 4.04 -8.17
CA THR A 135 18.21 4.11 -6.87
C THR A 135 18.12 2.74 -6.22
N PHE A 136 17.76 1.71 -6.99
CA PHE A 136 17.68 0.34 -6.50
C PHE A 136 19.04 -0.19 -6.05
N ASP A 137 20.08 -0.01 -6.88
CA ASP A 137 21.43 -0.50 -6.59
C ASP A 137 22.03 0.21 -5.38
N ALA A 138 21.82 1.53 -5.24
CA ALA A 138 22.26 2.29 -4.08
C ALA A 138 21.59 1.80 -2.78
N ALA A 139 20.26 1.64 -2.78
CA ALA A 139 19.53 1.13 -1.63
C ALA A 139 19.96 -0.30 -1.26
N ARG A 140 20.17 -1.16 -2.26
CA ARG A 140 20.68 -2.53 -2.05
C ARG A 140 22.07 -2.52 -1.42
N ALA A 141 22.97 -1.65 -1.87
CA ALA A 141 24.32 -1.54 -1.32
C ALA A 141 24.31 -1.13 0.17
N VAL A 142 23.43 -0.19 0.55
CA VAL A 142 23.24 0.22 1.96
C VAL A 142 22.78 -0.95 2.82
N LEU A 143 21.82 -1.75 2.34
CA LEU A 143 21.31 -2.92 3.08
C LEU A 143 22.40 -3.99 3.28
N VAL A 144 23.17 -4.29 2.23
CA VAL A 144 24.28 -5.25 2.33
C VAL A 144 25.35 -4.77 3.31
N GLY A 145 25.66 -3.47 3.33
CA GLY A 145 26.58 -2.89 4.32
C GLY A 145 26.06 -3.03 5.75
N ALA A 146 24.80 -2.69 5.99
CA ALA A 146 24.18 -2.75 7.31
C ALA A 146 24.02 -4.18 7.86
N ASP A 147 23.76 -5.16 7.00
CA ASP A 147 23.68 -6.56 7.41
C ASP A 147 25.05 -7.12 7.82
N ASN A 148 26.13 -6.68 7.16
CA ASN A 148 27.49 -7.05 7.54
C ASN A 148 27.87 -6.46 8.92
N GLU A 149 27.52 -5.20 9.19
CA GLU A 149 27.77 -4.56 10.50
C GLU A 149 26.97 -5.17 11.67
N ARG A 150 25.83 -5.82 11.39
CA ARG A 150 25.01 -6.50 12.42
C ARG A 150 25.49 -7.90 12.77
N LEU A 151 26.34 -8.49 11.94
CA LEU A 151 26.89 -9.83 12.13
C LEU A 151 28.27 -9.82 12.83
N GLU A 152 28.87 -8.63 13.01
CA GLU A 152 30.07 -8.37 13.81
C GLU A 152 29.73 -7.94 15.26
#